data_AF-A0A5R2N748-F1
#
_entry.id   AF-A0A5R2N748-F1
#
_cell.length_a   1.000
_cell.length_b   1.000
_cell.length_c   1.000
_cell.angle_alpha   90.00
_cell.angle_beta   90.00
_cell.angle_gamma   90.00
#
_symmetry.space_group_name_H-M   'P 1'
#
loop_
_entity.id
_entity.type
_entity.pdbx_description
1 polymer ?
#
loop_
_entity_poly.entity_id
_entity_poly.type
_entity_poly.pdbx_seq_one_letter_code
_entity_poly.pdbx_strand_id
1 'polypeptide(L)'
;MKRSAAESAASKPSSGRSSTTPPIAAKTEYLALLAELDRRRRANQLAAYKPYQRQAEFHAAGATNRERLFMAGNQLGKTRAGGAEWAMHLTGRYPQWWQGKVFDTPVRLWAAGVTGEGTRDNPQRVLVGPPQQQAAWGTGMIPA
;
A
#
# COMPACT_ATOMS: atom_id res chain seq x y z
N MET A 1 56.00 12.51 70.73
CA MET A 1 55.08 11.59 70.03
C MET A 1 53.94 12.43 69.44
N LYS A 2 53.86 12.57 68.12
CA LYS A 2 52.89 13.43 67.41
C LYS A 2 51.81 12.56 66.74
N ARG A 3 50.53 12.92 66.94
CA ARG A 3 49.28 12.80 66.12
C ARG A 3 49.02 11.44 65.41
N SER A 4 47.80 10.90 65.30
CA SER A 4 46.60 11.53 64.76
C SER A 4 45.40 10.59 64.89
N ALA A 5 44.19 11.16 64.99
CA ALA A 5 42.90 10.46 64.90
C ALA A 5 42.65 9.89 63.49
N ALA A 6 41.88 8.80 63.41
CA ALA A 6 41.35 8.26 62.15
C ALA A 6 39.81 8.28 62.21
N GLU A 7 39.23 9.00 61.26
CA GLU A 7 37.81 9.28 61.07
C GLU A 7 36.99 8.06 60.60
N SER A 8 35.71 8.10 60.95
CA SER A 8 34.66 7.18 60.53
C SER A 8 34.44 7.23 59.01
N ALA A 9 34.46 6.06 58.35
CA ALA A 9 34.24 5.94 56.91
C ALA A 9 32.77 6.25 56.54
N ALA A 10 32.56 7.24 55.68
CA ALA A 10 31.27 7.55 55.09
C ALA A 10 30.91 6.56 53.97
N SER A 11 29.74 5.93 54.08
CA SER A 11 29.18 5.01 53.09
C SER A 11 28.78 5.77 51.82
N LYS A 12 29.31 5.38 50.65
CA LYS A 12 28.95 5.98 49.36
C LYS A 12 27.52 5.57 48.95
N PRO A 13 26.69 6.50 48.44
CA PRO A 13 25.39 6.12 47.90
C PRO A 13 25.56 5.33 46.60
N SER A 14 24.92 4.16 46.56
CA SER A 14 24.70 3.33 45.37
C SER A 14 24.00 4.16 44.29
N SER A 15 24.68 4.43 43.17
CA SER A 15 24.05 4.98 41.98
C SER A 15 23.20 3.90 41.32
N GLY A 16 21.92 3.88 41.66
CA GLY A 16 20.90 3.09 40.98
C GLY A 16 20.90 3.42 39.49
N ARG A 17 21.45 2.50 38.68
CA ARG A 17 21.44 2.57 37.23
C ARG A 17 19.99 2.55 36.78
N SER A 18 19.49 3.69 36.28
CA SER A 18 18.22 3.80 35.58
C SER A 18 18.08 2.63 34.59
N SER A 19 17.03 1.83 34.76
CA SER A 19 16.69 0.72 33.90
C SER A 19 16.23 1.26 32.53
N THR A 20 17.18 1.52 31.65
CA THR A 20 16.91 1.74 30.24
C THR A 20 16.37 0.43 29.67
N THR A 21 15.13 0.46 29.18
CA THR A 21 14.51 -0.64 28.41
C THR A 21 15.52 -1.17 27.37
N PRO A 22 15.75 -2.49 27.29
CA PRO A 22 16.82 -3.02 26.44
C PRO A 22 16.52 -2.76 24.95
N PRO A 23 17.56 -2.50 24.12
CA PRO A 23 17.44 -2.16 22.70
C PRO A 23 16.73 -3.21 21.83
N ILE A 24 16.55 -4.43 22.35
CA ILE A 24 15.85 -5.53 21.69
C ILE A 24 14.34 -5.26 21.59
N ALA A 25 13.72 -4.69 22.64
CA ALA A 25 12.28 -4.41 22.63
C ALA A 25 11.92 -3.33 21.59
N ALA A 26 12.72 -2.25 21.53
CA ALA A 26 12.59 -1.21 20.52
C ALA A 26 12.81 -1.74 19.09
N LYS A 27 13.74 -2.68 18.90
CA LYS A 27 13.97 -3.33 17.60
C LYS A 27 12.78 -4.19 17.17
N THR A 28 12.18 -4.96 18.07
CA THR A 28 11.01 -5.80 17.78
C THR A 28 9.79 -4.94 17.41
N GLU A 29 9.54 -3.87 18.18
CA GLU A 29 8.47 -2.91 17.88
C GLU A 29 8.66 -2.25 16.51
N TYR A 30 9.89 -1.80 16.22
CA TYR A 30 10.22 -1.22 14.92
C TYR A 30 9.94 -2.18 13.76
N LEU A 31 10.33 -3.46 13.88
CA LEU A 31 10.07 -4.46 12.86
C LEU A 31 8.57 -4.75 12.69
N ALA A 32 7.80 -4.75 13.78
CA ALA A 32 6.35 -4.92 13.73
C ALA A 32 5.67 -3.76 12.99
N LEU A 33 6.10 -2.52 13.23
CA LEU A 33 5.59 -1.34 12.53
C LEU A 33 5.93 -1.36 11.04
N LEU A 34 7.15 -1.77 10.65
CA LEU A 34 7.52 -1.94 9.25
C LEU A 34 6.66 -3.00 8.55
N ALA A 35 6.41 -4.13 9.22
CA ALA A 35 5.55 -5.19 8.68
C ALA A 35 4.10 -4.71 8.48
N GLU A 36 3.57 -3.93 9.41
CA GLU A 36 2.21 -3.37 9.30
C GLU A 36 2.12 -2.30 8.18
N LEU A 37 3.13 -1.44 8.04
CA LEU A 37 3.20 -0.48 6.94
C LEU A 37 3.22 -1.19 5.58
N ASP A 38 4.04 -2.23 5.45
CA ASP A 38 4.11 -3.03 4.23
C ASP A 38 2.78 -3.72 3.94
N ARG A 39 2.14 -4.32 4.95
CA ARG A 39 0.82 -4.94 4.82
C ARG A 39 -0.23 -3.94 4.30
N ARG A 40 -0.31 -2.74 4.92
CA ARG A 40 -1.26 -1.68 4.49
C ARG A 40 -0.98 -1.21 3.07
N ARG A 41 0.29 -1.05 2.70
CA ARG A 41 0.69 -0.64 1.36
C ARG A 41 0.31 -1.68 0.32
N ARG A 42 0.53 -2.96 0.62
CA ARG A 42 0.18 -4.06 -0.30
C ARG A 42 -1.32 -4.25 -0.44
N ALA A 43 -2.08 -4.06 0.64
CA ALA A 43 -3.54 -4.25 0.64
C ALA A 43 -4.35 -3.09 0.04
N ASN A 44 -3.69 -1.97 -0.31
CA ASN A 44 -4.36 -0.79 -0.86
C ASN A 44 -3.50 -0.13 -1.94
N GLN A 45 -3.26 -0.84 -3.05
CA GLN A 45 -2.47 -0.31 -4.16
C GLN A 45 -3.11 0.91 -4.81
N LEU A 46 -4.44 1.00 -4.78
CA LEU A 46 -5.19 2.13 -5.33
C LEU A 46 -4.81 3.46 -4.66
N ALA A 47 -4.63 3.48 -3.33
CA ALA A 47 -4.22 4.70 -2.62
C ALA A 47 -2.84 5.22 -3.04
N ALA A 48 -1.96 4.33 -3.51
CA ALA A 48 -0.62 4.68 -4.00
C ALA A 48 -0.58 4.96 -5.51
N TYR A 49 -1.69 4.77 -6.22
CA TYR A 49 -1.73 4.98 -7.67
C TYR A 49 -1.66 6.46 -8.03
N LYS A 50 -0.68 6.81 -8.86
CA LYS A 50 -0.56 8.12 -9.49
C LYS A 50 -0.31 7.90 -10.98
N PRO A 51 -1.25 8.32 -11.87
CA PRO A 51 -1.05 8.18 -13.30
C PRO A 51 0.06 9.11 -13.77
N TYR A 52 0.81 8.68 -14.78
CA TYR A 52 1.59 9.63 -15.59
C TYR A 52 0.66 10.32 -16.60
N GLN A 53 1.15 11.35 -17.28
CA GLN A 53 0.35 12.22 -18.15
C GLN A 53 -0.61 11.47 -19.09
N ARG A 54 -0.13 10.52 -19.91
CA ARG A 54 -1.02 9.81 -20.86
C ARG A 54 -2.07 8.91 -20.19
N GLN A 55 -1.77 8.37 -19.00
CA GLN A 55 -2.78 7.65 -18.22
C GLN A 55 -3.84 8.60 -17.69
N ALA A 56 -3.43 9.77 -17.20
CA ALA A 56 -4.36 10.80 -16.73
C ALA A 56 -5.27 11.30 -17.86
N GLU A 57 -4.72 11.52 -19.05
CA GLU A 57 -5.47 11.87 -20.26
C GLU A 57 -6.48 10.77 -20.63
N PHE A 58 -6.05 9.50 -20.60
CA PHE A 58 -6.95 8.36 -20.83
C PHE A 58 -8.11 8.30 -19.82
N HIS A 59 -7.84 8.52 -18.54
CA HIS A 59 -8.87 8.55 -17.49
C HIS A 59 -9.83 9.73 -17.68
N ALA A 60 -9.30 10.94 -17.91
CA ALA A 60 -10.08 12.15 -18.11
C ALA A 60 -10.98 12.07 -19.35
N ALA A 61 -10.51 11.44 -20.42
CA ALA A 61 -11.30 11.21 -21.63
C ALA A 61 -12.60 10.44 -21.35
N GLY A 62 -12.66 9.66 -20.26
CA GLY A 62 -13.86 8.96 -19.83
C GLY A 62 -15.00 9.85 -19.35
N ALA A 63 -14.75 11.10 -19.01
CA ALA A 63 -15.83 12.03 -18.59
C ALA A 63 -16.79 12.35 -19.74
N THR A 64 -16.27 12.45 -20.97
CA THR A 64 -17.03 12.90 -22.14
C THR A 64 -17.24 11.81 -23.19
N ASN A 65 -16.42 10.75 -23.19
CA ASN A 65 -16.48 9.70 -24.21
C ASN A 65 -17.03 8.39 -23.62
N ARG A 66 -18.04 7.82 -24.30
CA ARG A 66 -18.61 6.50 -23.95
C ARG A 66 -17.63 5.36 -24.19
N GLU A 67 -16.83 5.48 -25.24
CA GLU A 67 -15.86 4.49 -25.68
C GLU A 67 -14.49 5.14 -25.80
N ARG A 68 -13.44 4.45 -25.34
CA ARG A 68 -12.06 4.94 -25.40
C ARG A 68 -11.07 3.78 -25.47
N LEU A 69 -9.96 4.01 -26.14
CA LEU A 69 -8.87 3.04 -26.28
C LEU A 69 -7.58 3.63 -25.74
N PHE A 70 -6.96 2.94 -24.77
CA PHE A 70 -5.62 3.30 -24.33
C PHE A 70 -4.56 2.67 -25.25
N MET A 71 -4.26 3.35 -26.35
CA MET A 71 -3.27 2.87 -27.32
C MET A 71 -1.84 3.13 -26.80
N ALA A 72 -1.11 2.07 -26.48
CA ALA A 72 0.24 2.14 -25.96
C ALA A 72 1.04 0.85 -26.26
N GLY A 73 2.37 1.00 -26.36
CA GLY A 73 3.32 -0.11 -26.51
C GLY A 73 3.40 -1.04 -25.29
N ASN A 74 4.26 -2.05 -25.39
CA ASN A 74 4.42 -3.05 -24.33
C ASN A 74 5.01 -2.42 -23.06
N GLN A 75 4.53 -2.89 -21.90
CA GLN A 75 4.99 -2.46 -20.57
C GLN A 75 4.79 -0.97 -20.23
N LEU A 76 4.03 -0.21 -21.03
CA LEU A 76 3.68 1.20 -20.75
C LEU A 76 2.53 1.37 -19.74
N GLY A 77 2.35 0.41 -18.84
CA GLY A 77 1.39 0.52 -17.74
C GLY A 77 -0.10 0.45 -18.12
N LYS A 78 -0.45 -0.06 -19.31
CA LYS A 78 -1.86 -0.25 -19.75
C LYS A 78 -2.70 -0.98 -18.71
N THR A 79 -2.18 -2.13 -18.26
CA THR A 79 -2.83 -2.99 -17.25
C THR A 79 -3.01 -2.27 -15.92
N ARG A 80 -2.01 -1.50 -15.48
CA ARG A 80 -2.05 -0.79 -14.20
C ARG A 80 -3.07 0.34 -14.24
N ALA A 81 -3.16 1.08 -15.33
CA ALA A 81 -4.14 2.15 -15.54
C ALA A 81 -5.57 1.58 -15.54
N GLY A 82 -5.83 0.54 -16.34
CA GLY A 82 -7.15 -0.11 -16.36
C GLY A 82 -7.55 -0.67 -14.99
N GLY A 83 -6.62 -1.33 -14.29
CA GLY A 83 -6.87 -1.85 -12.95
C GLY A 83 -7.20 -0.78 -11.91
N ALA A 84 -6.48 0.35 -11.94
CA ALA A 84 -6.74 1.46 -11.04
C ALA A 84 -8.11 2.11 -11.32
N GLU A 85 -8.42 2.40 -12.58
CA GLU A 85 -9.71 2.95 -12.98
C GLU A 85 -10.88 2.02 -12.59
N TRP A 86 -10.74 0.72 -12.84
CA TRP A 86 -11.74 -0.26 -12.44
C TRP A 86 -11.93 -0.32 -10.93
N ALA A 87 -10.85 -0.31 -10.16
CA ALA A 87 -10.94 -0.27 -8.71
C ALA A 87 -11.64 1.01 -8.22
N MET A 88 -11.39 2.18 -8.85
CA MET A 88 -12.12 3.42 -8.53
C MET A 88 -13.62 3.27 -8.82
N HIS A 89 -13.99 2.74 -9.98
CA HIS A 89 -15.39 2.56 -10.37
C HIS A 89 -16.12 1.55 -9.48
N LEU A 90 -15.47 0.42 -9.15
CA LEU A 90 -16.05 -0.62 -8.31
C LEU A 90 -16.23 -0.19 -6.86
N THR A 91 -15.34 0.66 -6.34
CA THR A 91 -15.33 1.06 -4.93
C THR A 91 -15.91 2.45 -4.67
N GLY A 92 -16.13 3.25 -5.71
CA GLY A 92 -16.47 4.67 -5.60
C GLY A 92 -15.34 5.54 -5.04
N ARG A 93 -14.12 5.00 -4.84
CA ARG A 93 -12.99 5.73 -4.26
C ARG A 93 -12.24 6.51 -5.34
N TYR A 94 -12.77 7.67 -5.67
CA TYR A 94 -12.14 8.59 -6.62
C TYR A 94 -11.14 9.51 -5.92
N PRO A 95 -9.85 9.52 -6.31
CA PRO A 95 -8.86 10.44 -5.75
C PRO A 95 -9.12 11.88 -6.19
N GLN A 96 -8.61 12.86 -5.44
CA GLN A 96 -8.84 14.29 -5.70
C GLN A 96 -8.42 14.75 -7.11
N TRP A 97 -7.44 14.09 -7.73
CA TRP A 97 -6.98 14.42 -9.08
C TRP A 97 -7.87 13.84 -10.19
N TRP A 98 -8.84 12.98 -9.85
CA TRP A 98 -9.68 12.27 -10.80
C TRP A 98 -10.57 13.23 -11.60
N GLN A 99 -10.50 13.13 -12.93
CA GLN A 99 -11.26 13.97 -13.86
C GLN A 99 -12.07 13.13 -14.86
N GLY A 100 -12.13 11.81 -14.67
CA GLY A 100 -12.86 10.89 -15.55
C GLY A 100 -14.31 10.68 -15.12
N LYS A 101 -14.95 9.65 -15.66
CA LYS A 101 -16.32 9.28 -15.29
C LYS A 101 -16.41 8.91 -13.80
N VAL A 102 -17.42 9.44 -13.12
CA VAL A 102 -17.81 9.05 -11.77
C VAL A 102 -19.11 8.26 -11.85
N PHE A 103 -19.19 7.18 -11.08
CA PHE A 103 -20.39 6.39 -10.85
C PHE A 103 -20.78 6.54 -9.39
N ASP A 104 -22.00 7.00 -9.15
CA ASP A 104 -22.63 7.22 -7.84
C ASP A 104 -23.45 6.01 -7.38
N THR A 105 -23.64 5.02 -8.26
CA THR A 105 -24.31 3.75 -7.97
C THR A 105 -23.38 2.56 -8.20
N PRO A 106 -23.63 1.40 -7.56
CA PRO A 106 -22.90 0.18 -7.85
C PRO A 106 -22.88 -0.16 -9.35
N VAL A 107 -21.70 -0.56 -9.86
CA VAL A 107 -21.49 -0.87 -11.27
C VAL A 107 -21.20 -2.35 -11.51
N ARG A 108 -21.43 -2.81 -12.73
CA ARG A 108 -20.99 -4.12 -13.22
C ARG A 108 -19.98 -3.92 -14.34
N LEU A 109 -18.78 -4.47 -14.19
CA LEU A 109 -17.70 -4.40 -15.17
C LEU A 109 -17.46 -5.77 -15.80
N TRP A 110 -17.10 -5.79 -17.09
CA TRP A 110 -16.86 -7.00 -17.86
C TRP A 110 -15.45 -6.97 -18.43
N ALA A 111 -14.69 -8.04 -18.23
CA ALA A 111 -13.36 -8.21 -18.80
C ALA A 111 -13.44 -9.16 -19.99
N ALA A 112 -12.78 -8.79 -21.08
CA ALA A 112 -12.69 -9.61 -22.27
C ALA A 112 -11.22 -9.73 -22.71
N GLY A 113 -10.87 -10.88 -23.26
CA GLY A 113 -9.54 -11.19 -23.76
C GLY A 113 -9.60 -12.31 -24.80
N VAL A 114 -8.45 -12.60 -25.40
CA VAL A 114 -8.35 -13.58 -26.49
C VAL A 114 -8.50 -15.02 -25.99
N THR A 115 -7.90 -15.32 -24.82
CA THR A 115 -7.95 -16.65 -24.20
C THR A 115 -8.76 -16.60 -22.90
N GLY A 116 -9.44 -17.70 -22.56
CA GLY A 116 -10.19 -17.81 -21.30
C GLY A 116 -9.29 -17.65 -20.07
N GLU A 117 -8.11 -18.25 -20.10
CA GLU A 117 -7.10 -18.11 -19.04
C GLU A 117 -6.65 -16.65 -18.87
N GLY A 118 -6.31 -15.97 -19.97
CA GLY A 118 -5.90 -14.56 -19.93
C GLY A 118 -7.02 -13.64 -19.46
N THR A 119 -8.27 -13.95 -19.81
CA THR A 119 -9.46 -13.21 -19.39
C THR A 119 -9.75 -13.40 -17.90
N ARG A 120 -9.49 -14.59 -17.35
CA ARG A 120 -9.62 -14.90 -15.91
C ARG A 120 -8.47 -14.29 -15.10
N ASP A 121 -7.24 -14.57 -15.49
CA ASP A 121 -6.06 -14.36 -14.64
C ASP A 121 -5.58 -12.91 -14.62
N ASN A 122 -5.68 -12.19 -15.75
CA ASN A 122 -5.19 -10.81 -15.80
C ASN A 122 -6.00 -9.87 -14.91
N PRO A 123 -7.35 -9.83 -14.98
CA PRO A 123 -8.14 -9.02 -14.06
C PRO A 123 -7.96 -9.48 -12.61
N GLN A 124 -7.99 -10.79 -12.33
CA GLN A 124 -7.80 -11.32 -10.98
C GLN A 124 -6.49 -10.84 -10.37
N ARG A 125 -5.36 -11.02 -11.09
CA ARG A 125 -4.03 -10.63 -10.62
C ARG A 125 -3.92 -9.16 -10.27
N VAL A 126 -4.57 -8.30 -11.06
CA VAL A 126 -4.43 -6.84 -10.95
C VAL A 126 -5.41 -6.27 -9.92
N LEU A 127 -6.65 -6.78 -9.90
CA LEU A 127 -7.71 -6.25 -9.06
C LEU A 127 -7.70 -6.85 -7.66
N VAL A 128 -7.44 -8.15 -7.55
CA VAL A 128 -7.59 -8.90 -6.29
C VAL A 128 -6.23 -9.38 -5.78
N GLY A 129 -5.40 -9.96 -6.63
CA GLY A 129 -4.11 -10.56 -6.28
C GLY A 129 -3.84 -11.82 -7.11
N PRO A 130 -2.65 -12.43 -6.98
CA PRO A 130 -2.25 -13.54 -7.83
C PRO A 130 -3.24 -14.72 -7.75
N PRO A 131 -3.77 -15.21 -8.90
CA PRO A 131 -4.82 -16.25 -8.88
C PRO A 131 -4.39 -17.53 -8.16
N GLN A 132 -3.12 -17.90 -8.27
CA GLN A 132 -2.55 -19.13 -7.75
C GLN A 132 -2.18 -19.03 -6.25
N GLN A 133 -2.26 -17.83 -5.65
CA GLN A 133 -1.84 -17.59 -4.27
C GLN A 133 -2.98 -16.95 -3.47
N GLN A 134 -3.89 -17.78 -2.96
CA GLN A 134 -5.07 -17.30 -2.23
C GLN A 134 -4.71 -16.43 -1.01
N ALA A 135 -3.61 -16.74 -0.32
CA ALA A 135 -3.11 -15.95 0.81
C ALA A 135 -2.67 -14.52 0.41
N ALA A 136 -2.42 -14.27 -0.88
CA ALA A 136 -2.08 -12.96 -1.42
C ALA A 136 -3.30 -12.25 -2.05
N TRP A 137 -4.50 -12.81 -1.94
CA TRP A 137 -5.72 -12.09 -2.35
C TRP A 137 -5.98 -10.92 -1.41
N GLY A 138 -6.53 -9.84 -1.97
CA GLY A 138 -6.64 -8.56 -1.30
C GLY A 138 -5.39 -7.68 -1.40
N THR A 139 -4.39 -8.07 -2.19
CA THR A 139 -3.17 -7.27 -2.45
C THR A 139 -3.18 -6.54 -3.80
N GLY A 140 -4.32 -6.59 -4.51
CA GLY A 140 -4.52 -5.92 -5.78
C GLY A 140 -4.96 -4.45 -5.64
N MET A 141 -5.54 -3.93 -6.73
CA MET A 141 -6.06 -2.56 -6.80
C MET A 141 -7.34 -2.37 -5.99
N ILE A 142 -8.20 -3.39 -5.87
CA ILE A 142 -9.37 -3.33 -5.01
C ILE A 142 -8.88 -3.48 -3.57
N PRO A 143 -9.10 -2.47 -2.70
CA PRO A 143 -8.63 -2.56 -1.32
C PRO A 143 -9.35 -3.65 -0.54
N ALA A 144 -8.60 -4.40 0.28
CA ALA A 144 -9.12 -5.42 1.20
C ALA A 144 -9.56 -4.86 2.55
#